data_AF-I0QRE4-F1
#
_entry.id   AF-I0QRE4-F1
#
_cell.length_a   1.000
_cell.length_b   1.000
_cell.length_c   1.000
_cell.angle_alpha   90.00
_cell.angle_beta   90.00
_cell.angle_gamma   90.00
#
_symmetry.space_group_name_H-M   'P 1'
#
loop_
_entity.id
_entity.type
_entity.pdbx_description
1 polymer ?
#
loop_
_entity_poly.entity_id
_entity_poly.type
_entity_poly.pdbx_seq_one_letter_code
_entity_poly.pdbx_strand_id
1 'polypeptide(L)'
;MTDIPVNNYPSVILSISSDTVLPARPLIKPSASFSNLGEHIIQVSQNQKMPTSCLIDAGRKESYQYSAPCERKEFESHSDNARRLKIHYPHLKVVNFSIIAGCHVNAIGRLAEFEKITPNPKSILLATPQMLSESNSSYARRLKACYSNLSVRDIAGIAKVSEDYLRSMPGFKKLSPFSERIKLLTPINPGENNLQYALRLKIIHPALGAYTIAAISGLNEYALRIRREFIGLSENGRLAGLATPREPQEKNIPYAIRLLKMHPQLSIKDNAALSGVSITNLRKAIKKNNLVSQPPKEETELIQRSRPSSPSFSEQFEQAMIREMYRDELSIEDILPS
;
A
#
# COMPACT_ATOMS: atom_id res chain seq x y z
N MET A 1 18.90 38.58 32.31
CA MET A 1 20.30 38.52 31.85
C MET A 1 20.90 37.29 32.50
N THR A 2 20.97 36.20 31.75
CA THR A 2 21.54 34.92 32.20
C THR A 2 22.32 34.38 31.02
N ASP A 3 23.63 34.35 31.19
CA ASP A 3 24.64 34.05 30.18
C ASP A 3 24.56 32.59 29.72
N ILE A 4 24.60 32.42 28.39
CA ILE A 4 24.73 31.13 27.71
C ILE A 4 26.22 30.93 27.42
N PRO A 5 26.85 29.81 27.84
CA PRO A 5 28.24 29.55 27.50
C PRO A 5 28.37 29.11 26.03
N VAL A 6 29.19 29.85 25.29
CA VAL A 6 29.61 29.57 23.92
C VAL A 6 30.61 28.40 23.95
N ASN A 7 30.19 27.23 23.46
CA ASN A 7 31.10 26.11 23.25
C ASN A 7 31.84 26.27 21.92
N ASN A 8 33.14 26.54 22.07
CA ASN A 8 34.17 26.56 21.05
C ASN A 8 34.41 25.14 20.53
N TYR A 9 34.20 24.87 19.23
CA TYR A 9 34.69 23.67 18.57
C TYR A 9 35.83 24.06 17.60
N PRO A 10 36.94 23.31 17.58
CA PRO A 10 38.06 23.60 16.70
C PRO A 10 37.75 23.22 15.24
N SER A 11 38.00 24.17 14.34
CA SER A 11 37.97 24.00 12.89
C SER A 11 39.02 22.99 12.44
N VAL A 12 38.59 21.79 12.05
CA VAL A 12 39.46 20.84 11.34
C VAL A 12 39.49 21.23 9.86
N ILE A 13 40.58 21.88 9.47
CA ILE A 13 40.96 22.14 8.08
C ILE A 13 41.41 20.79 7.49
N LEU A 14 40.60 20.21 6.60
CA LEU A 14 41.04 19.08 5.76
C LEU A 14 41.67 19.64 4.49
N SER A 15 43.00 19.68 4.51
CA SER A 15 43.87 19.94 3.37
C SER A 15 43.67 18.83 2.32
N ILE A 16 43.23 19.23 1.13
CA ILE A 16 43.05 18.33 -0.01
C ILE A 16 44.42 18.23 -0.71
N SER A 17 45.19 17.20 -0.40
CA SER A 17 46.39 16.87 -1.18
C SER A 17 45.97 16.24 -2.51
N SER A 18 46.16 17.03 -3.56
CA SER A 18 46.18 16.59 -4.95
C SER A 18 47.51 15.88 -5.14
N ASP A 19 47.50 14.59 -5.50
CA ASP A 19 48.55 13.93 -6.30
C ASP A 19 48.36 12.41 -6.25
N THR A 20 47.82 11.85 -7.32
CA THR A 20 48.20 10.51 -7.81
C THR A 20 47.71 10.36 -9.24
N VAL A 21 48.60 10.73 -10.15
CA VAL A 21 48.59 10.36 -11.56
C VAL A 21 49.04 8.88 -11.67
N LEU A 22 48.51 8.20 -12.70
CA LEU A 22 49.02 7.01 -13.44
C LEU A 22 47.98 5.86 -13.52
N PRO A 23 48.02 5.00 -14.56
CA PRO A 23 48.20 5.29 -15.98
C PRO A 23 47.14 4.57 -16.86
N ALA A 24 46.96 5.08 -18.08
CA ALA A 24 46.14 4.47 -19.12
C ALA A 24 46.62 3.04 -19.47
N ARG A 25 45.69 2.08 -19.53
CA ARG A 25 45.94 0.73 -20.07
C ARG A 25 45.55 0.63 -21.55
N PRO A 26 46.31 -0.12 -22.36
CA PRO A 26 46.26 -0.07 -23.81
C PRO A 26 45.15 -0.93 -24.42
N LEU A 27 44.71 -0.51 -25.60
CA LEU A 27 43.87 -1.24 -26.55
C LEU A 27 44.54 -2.56 -26.97
N ILE A 28 43.89 -3.68 -26.73
CA ILE A 28 44.27 -4.99 -27.29
C ILE A 28 43.28 -5.33 -28.40
N LYS A 29 43.77 -5.35 -29.64
CA LYS A 29 43.20 -6.13 -30.77
C LYS A 29 43.85 -7.52 -30.77
N PRO A 30 43.08 -8.56 -31.11
CA PRO A 30 43.52 -9.49 -32.16
C PRO A 30 42.33 -9.82 -33.09
N SER A 31 42.36 -9.60 -34.40
CA SER A 31 43.01 -10.38 -35.46
C SER A 31 42.66 -11.87 -35.50
N ALA A 32 42.04 -12.24 -36.63
CA ALA A 32 42.08 -13.53 -37.34
C ALA A 32 41.07 -14.65 -36.98
N SER A 33 40.12 -14.81 -37.91
CA SER A 33 39.72 -16.04 -38.61
C SER A 33 39.33 -17.28 -37.80
N PHE A 34 38.03 -17.58 -37.79
CA PHE A 34 37.55 -18.94 -38.03
C PHE A 34 36.42 -18.90 -39.07
N SER A 35 36.72 -19.49 -40.21
CA SER A 35 35.83 -19.84 -41.30
C SER A 35 34.93 -21.03 -40.94
N ASN A 36 33.76 -21.05 -41.58
CA ASN A 36 32.82 -22.16 -41.77
C ASN A 36 31.95 -22.56 -40.58
N LEU A 37 30.65 -22.23 -40.70
CA LEU A 37 29.55 -23.19 -40.55
C LEU A 37 28.25 -22.58 -41.14
N GLY A 38 27.82 -23.16 -42.26
CA GLY A 38 26.40 -23.39 -42.57
C GLY A 38 25.54 -22.19 -42.91
N GLU A 39 25.45 -21.90 -44.21
CA GLU A 39 24.31 -21.21 -44.80
C GLU A 39 22.99 -21.95 -44.47
N HIS A 40 22.12 -21.32 -43.69
CA HIS A 40 20.67 -21.50 -43.83
C HIS A 40 20.02 -20.12 -43.75
N ILE A 41 19.92 -19.48 -44.90
CA ILE A 41 19.07 -18.33 -45.15
C ILE A 41 17.63 -18.81 -45.00
N ILE A 42 17.00 -18.53 -43.86
CA ILE A 42 15.53 -18.57 -43.77
C ILE A 42 15.07 -17.21 -44.32
N GLN A 43 14.55 -17.24 -45.55
CA GLN A 43 13.78 -16.13 -46.11
C GLN A 43 12.62 -15.82 -45.17
N VAL A 44 12.68 -14.66 -44.51
CA VAL A 44 11.54 -14.11 -43.77
C VAL A 44 10.59 -13.48 -44.79
N SER A 45 9.55 -14.22 -45.17
CA SER A 45 8.43 -13.69 -45.94
C SER A 45 7.73 -12.57 -45.13
N GLN A 46 7.80 -11.34 -45.62
CA GLN A 46 7.24 -10.14 -44.99
C GLN A 46 5.74 -9.93 -45.23
N ASN A 47 4.97 -10.95 -45.57
CA ASN A 47 3.55 -10.76 -45.91
C ASN A 47 2.62 -11.65 -45.07
N GLN A 48 2.34 -11.20 -43.85
CA GLN A 48 1.06 -11.47 -43.20
C GLN A 48 0.49 -10.17 -42.65
N LYS A 49 -0.37 -9.54 -43.46
CA LYS A 49 -1.28 -8.49 -43.00
C LYS A 49 -2.26 -9.08 -41.99
N MET A 50 -2.39 -8.43 -40.84
CA MET A 50 -3.40 -8.74 -39.83
C MET A 50 -4.82 -8.43 -40.35
N PRO A 51 -5.85 -9.20 -39.95
CA PRO A 51 -7.24 -8.80 -40.12
C PRO A 51 -7.61 -7.67 -39.13
N THR A 52 -8.29 -6.67 -39.66
CA THR A 52 -8.61 -5.38 -39.01
C THR A 52 -9.83 -5.48 -38.08
N SER A 53 -9.74 -6.22 -36.97
CA SER A 53 -10.86 -6.26 -35.99
C SER A 53 -10.41 -6.49 -34.55
N CYS A 54 -9.72 -5.50 -33.96
CA CYS A 54 -9.46 -5.50 -32.51
C CYS A 54 -9.53 -4.08 -31.91
N LEU A 55 -10.68 -3.42 -32.00
CA LEU A 55 -11.07 -2.39 -31.02
C LEU A 55 -11.96 -3.09 -29.99
N ILE A 56 -11.61 -2.98 -28.70
CA ILE A 56 -12.36 -3.59 -27.60
C ILE A 56 -13.28 -2.54 -27.01
N ASP A 57 -14.58 -2.84 -27.02
CA ASP A 57 -15.55 -2.25 -26.11
C ASP A 57 -15.68 -3.14 -24.87
N ALA A 58 -15.68 -2.51 -23.70
CA ALA A 58 -15.60 -3.18 -22.42
C ALA A 58 -16.98 -3.59 -21.92
N GLY A 59 -17.28 -4.89 -21.90
CA GLY A 59 -18.33 -5.43 -21.05
C GLY A 59 -19.18 -6.52 -21.68
N ARG A 60 -18.69 -7.77 -21.65
CA ARG A 60 -19.51 -8.98 -21.48
C ARG A 60 -18.59 -10.17 -21.25
N LYS A 61 -18.97 -11.05 -20.31
CA LYS A 61 -18.37 -12.37 -20.11
C LYS A 61 -18.80 -13.27 -21.28
N GLU A 62 -18.19 -13.08 -22.42
CA GLU A 62 -18.25 -14.04 -23.52
C GLU A 62 -16.88 -14.70 -23.61
N SER A 63 -16.87 -16.02 -23.64
CA SER A 63 -15.68 -16.83 -23.83
C SER A 63 -15.17 -16.62 -25.26
N TYR A 64 -14.36 -15.59 -25.45
CA TYR A 64 -13.74 -15.30 -26.74
C TYR A 64 -12.71 -16.39 -27.06
N GLN A 65 -13.02 -17.25 -28.03
CA GLN A 65 -12.02 -18.00 -28.78
C GLN A 65 -11.19 -16.99 -29.56
N TYR A 66 -10.10 -16.53 -28.96
CA TYR A 66 -9.05 -15.85 -29.69
C TYR A 66 -8.39 -16.89 -30.61
N SER A 67 -8.69 -16.85 -31.92
CA SER A 67 -7.84 -17.51 -32.92
C SER A 67 -6.54 -16.70 -33.05
N ALA A 68 -5.70 -16.75 -32.02
CA ALA A 68 -4.38 -16.16 -32.06
C ALA A 68 -3.49 -17.03 -32.95
N PRO A 69 -2.65 -16.47 -33.83
CA PRO A 69 -1.71 -17.23 -34.68
C PRO A 69 -0.56 -17.87 -33.87
N CYS A 70 -0.75 -18.09 -32.58
CA CYS A 70 0.27 -18.52 -31.64
C CYS A 70 -0.37 -19.28 -30.47
N GLU A 71 -1.08 -20.35 -30.78
CA GLU A 71 -1.36 -21.37 -29.78
C GLU A 71 -0.05 -21.79 -29.08
N ARG A 72 -0.17 -22.11 -27.79
CA ARG A 72 0.94 -22.61 -26.99
C ARG A 72 1.40 -23.92 -27.60
N LYS A 73 2.70 -24.10 -27.82
CA LYS A 73 3.21 -25.37 -28.36
C LYS A 73 2.94 -26.50 -27.37
N GLU A 74 2.82 -27.72 -27.87
CA GLU A 74 2.77 -28.90 -27.02
C GLU A 74 4.00 -28.91 -26.09
N PHE A 75 3.78 -29.07 -24.79
CA PHE A 75 4.78 -29.02 -23.71
C PHE A 75 5.44 -27.65 -23.41
N GLU A 76 5.04 -26.56 -24.06
CA GLU A 76 5.54 -25.22 -23.73
C GLU A 76 4.90 -24.73 -22.42
N SER A 77 5.71 -24.23 -21.47
CA SER A 77 5.17 -23.63 -20.25
C SER A 77 4.52 -22.28 -20.56
N HIS A 78 3.58 -21.83 -19.71
CA HIS A 78 2.95 -20.51 -19.90
C HIS A 78 3.99 -19.37 -19.89
N SER A 79 5.10 -19.53 -19.15
CA SER A 79 6.20 -18.57 -19.12
C SER A 79 7.01 -18.58 -20.42
N ASP A 80 7.26 -19.76 -21.00
CA ASP A 80 7.99 -19.89 -22.27
C ASP A 80 7.19 -19.37 -23.45
N ASN A 81 5.88 -19.63 -23.44
CA ASN A 81 4.96 -19.03 -24.40
C ASN A 81 4.99 -17.50 -24.30
N ALA A 82 4.93 -16.94 -23.08
CA ALA A 82 5.07 -15.50 -22.89
C ALA A 82 6.40 -14.98 -23.45
N ARG A 83 7.54 -15.64 -23.18
CA ARG A 83 8.85 -15.26 -23.75
C ARG A 83 8.83 -15.25 -25.27
N ARG A 84 8.30 -16.31 -25.90
CA ARG A 84 8.18 -16.41 -27.35
C ARG A 84 7.31 -15.27 -27.91
N LEU A 85 6.16 -15.01 -27.30
CA LEU A 85 5.29 -13.89 -27.68
C LEU A 85 6.01 -12.55 -27.58
N LYS A 86 6.85 -12.34 -26.56
CA LYS A 86 7.62 -11.10 -26.39
C LYS A 86 8.63 -10.87 -27.50
N ILE A 87 9.25 -11.94 -28.01
CA ILE A 87 10.19 -11.90 -29.13
C ILE A 87 9.46 -11.50 -30.42
N HIS A 88 8.31 -12.11 -30.69
CA HIS A 88 7.55 -11.85 -31.92
C HIS A 88 6.74 -10.55 -31.89
N TYR A 89 6.27 -10.13 -30.72
CA TYR A 89 5.38 -8.98 -30.54
C TYR A 89 5.88 -8.05 -29.42
N PRO A 90 7.05 -7.41 -29.58
CA PRO A 90 7.69 -6.65 -28.51
C PRO A 90 6.87 -5.44 -28.03
N HIS A 91 5.96 -4.93 -28.87
CA HIS A 91 5.10 -3.77 -28.65
C HIS A 91 3.87 -4.05 -27.75
N LEU A 92 3.55 -5.31 -27.49
CA LEU A 92 2.43 -5.66 -26.60
C LEU A 92 2.73 -5.28 -25.14
N LYS A 93 1.68 -4.92 -24.39
CA LYS A 93 1.77 -4.64 -22.95
C LYS A 93 1.79 -5.95 -22.15
N VAL A 94 2.37 -5.94 -20.94
CA VAL A 94 2.44 -7.11 -20.02
C VAL A 94 1.08 -7.78 -19.80
N VAL A 95 0.01 -6.98 -19.72
CA VAL A 95 -1.37 -7.48 -19.58
C VAL A 95 -1.81 -8.32 -20.78
N ASN A 96 -1.43 -7.93 -22.00
CA ASN A 96 -1.78 -8.66 -23.21
C ASN A 96 -1.09 -10.02 -23.26
N PHE A 97 0.18 -10.09 -22.82
CA PHE A 97 0.88 -11.37 -22.70
C PHE A 97 0.24 -12.30 -21.66
N SER A 98 -0.30 -11.75 -20.57
CA SER A 98 -1.02 -12.53 -19.54
C SER A 98 -2.26 -13.20 -20.10
N ILE A 99 -3.02 -12.46 -20.91
CA ILE A 99 -4.23 -12.96 -21.54
C ILE A 99 -3.87 -14.05 -22.57
N ILE A 100 -2.91 -13.78 -23.46
CA ILE A 100 -2.58 -14.70 -24.57
C ILE A 100 -1.84 -15.95 -24.06
N ALA A 101 -0.90 -15.80 -23.12
CA ALA A 101 -0.14 -16.93 -22.60
C ALA A 101 -0.90 -17.73 -21.54
N GLY A 102 -2.06 -17.24 -21.07
CA GLY A 102 -2.91 -17.90 -20.06
C GLY A 102 -2.31 -17.92 -18.66
N CYS A 103 -1.47 -16.94 -18.29
CA CYS A 103 -0.83 -16.87 -16.97
C CYS A 103 -1.09 -15.55 -16.27
N HIS A 104 -0.96 -15.54 -14.95
CA HIS A 104 -1.24 -14.35 -14.14
C HIS A 104 -0.26 -13.21 -14.46
N VAL A 105 -0.74 -11.96 -14.53
CA VAL A 105 0.08 -10.76 -14.83
C VAL A 105 1.33 -10.68 -13.96
N ASN A 106 1.20 -11.02 -12.67
CA ASN A 106 2.31 -11.06 -11.71
C ASN A 106 3.37 -12.12 -12.05
N ALA A 107 2.98 -13.26 -12.62
CA ALA A 107 3.92 -14.31 -13.01
C ALA A 107 4.79 -13.86 -14.18
N ILE A 108 4.18 -13.26 -15.21
CA ILE A 108 4.92 -12.65 -16.33
C ILE A 108 5.77 -11.49 -15.86
N GLY A 109 5.22 -10.61 -15.01
CA GLY A 109 5.95 -9.45 -14.52
C GLY A 109 7.21 -9.78 -13.69
N ARG A 110 7.36 -11.03 -13.22
CA ARG A 110 8.57 -11.54 -12.53
C ARG A 110 9.60 -12.13 -13.48
N LEU A 111 9.25 -12.39 -14.74
CA LEU A 111 10.19 -12.83 -15.75
C LEU A 111 11.14 -11.67 -16.10
N ALA A 112 12.44 -11.95 -16.14
CA ALA A 112 13.49 -10.95 -16.36
C ALA A 112 13.30 -10.16 -17.68
N GLU A 113 12.66 -10.79 -18.67
CA GLU A 113 12.41 -10.26 -20.01
C GLU A 113 11.25 -9.26 -20.07
N PHE A 114 10.41 -9.25 -19.03
CA PHE A 114 9.24 -8.36 -18.89
C PHE A 114 9.40 -7.36 -17.76
N GLU A 115 10.47 -7.48 -16.99
CA GLU A 115 10.89 -6.50 -16.03
C GLU A 115 11.20 -5.20 -16.79
N LYS A 116 10.45 -4.13 -16.51
CA LYS A 116 10.77 -2.81 -17.06
C LYS A 116 12.09 -2.39 -16.44
N ILE A 117 13.19 -2.64 -17.14
CA ILE A 117 14.53 -2.24 -16.74
C ILE A 117 14.58 -0.71 -16.75
N THR A 118 14.30 -0.09 -15.61
CA THR A 118 14.89 1.20 -15.22
C THR A 118 16.40 1.00 -15.00
N PRO A 119 17.23 2.05 -15.09
CA PRO A 119 18.68 1.98 -15.32
C PRO A 119 19.36 0.85 -14.54
N ASN A 120 19.96 -0.06 -15.31
CA ASN A 120 20.48 -1.37 -14.92
C ASN A 120 20.79 -1.55 -13.41
N PRO A 121 20.06 -2.42 -12.68
CA PRO A 121 20.36 -2.77 -11.29
C PRO A 121 21.83 -3.17 -11.06
N LYS A 122 22.50 -3.74 -12.09
CA LYS A 122 23.91 -4.10 -12.05
C LYS A 122 24.84 -2.89 -12.03
N SER A 123 24.54 -1.81 -12.77
CA SER A 123 25.39 -0.62 -12.75
C SER A 123 25.30 0.11 -11.41
N ILE A 124 24.11 0.13 -10.81
CA ILE A 124 23.90 0.69 -9.46
C ILE A 124 24.60 -0.17 -8.40
N LEU A 125 24.52 -1.50 -8.51
CA LEU A 125 25.21 -2.42 -7.60
C LEU A 125 26.73 -2.24 -7.65
N LEU A 126 27.30 -2.02 -8.84
CA LEU A 126 28.72 -1.74 -9.03
C LEU A 126 29.12 -0.36 -8.52
N ALA A 127 28.31 0.66 -8.78
CA ALA A 127 28.58 2.04 -8.35
C ALA A 127 28.43 2.22 -6.83
N THR A 128 27.51 1.47 -6.22
CA THR A 128 27.12 1.65 -4.82
C THR A 128 27.03 0.29 -4.12
N PRO A 129 28.14 -0.45 -3.94
CA PRO A 129 28.10 -1.76 -3.32
C PRO A 129 27.62 -1.69 -1.86
N GLN A 130 27.08 -2.80 -1.37
CA GLN A 130 26.71 -2.96 0.04
C GLN A 130 27.98 -2.99 0.90
N MET A 131 27.98 -2.27 2.02
CA MET A 131 29.12 -2.28 2.95
C MET A 131 29.11 -3.55 3.81
N LEU A 132 30.28 -4.01 4.26
CA LEU A 132 30.45 -5.26 5.01
C LEU A 132 29.58 -5.40 6.27
N SER A 133 29.30 -4.30 6.97
CA SER A 133 28.47 -4.27 8.19
C SER A 133 27.04 -3.73 7.97
N GLU A 134 26.68 -3.43 6.72
CA GLU A 134 25.39 -2.82 6.41
C GLU A 134 24.31 -3.88 6.23
N SER A 135 23.23 -3.78 7.01
CA SER A 135 22.06 -4.63 6.80
C SER A 135 21.38 -4.31 5.46
N ASN A 136 20.71 -5.29 4.86
CA ASN A 136 20.00 -5.10 3.59
C ASN A 136 18.97 -3.95 3.66
N SER A 137 18.34 -3.74 4.82
CA SER A 137 17.37 -2.65 5.02
C SER A 137 18.03 -1.27 5.18
N SER A 138 19.26 -1.22 5.69
CA SER A 138 20.08 0.00 5.70
C SER A 138 20.59 0.32 4.31
N TYR A 139 21.02 -0.71 3.57
CA TYR A 139 21.44 -0.58 2.17
C TYR A 139 20.31 -0.07 1.27
N ALA A 140 19.10 -0.63 1.42
CA ALA A 140 17.92 -0.12 0.73
C ALA A 140 17.66 1.37 1.02
N ARG A 141 17.74 1.79 2.29
CA ARG A 141 17.55 3.21 2.68
C ARG A 141 18.59 4.11 2.03
N ARG A 142 19.85 3.69 1.99
CA ARG A 142 20.93 4.41 1.31
C ARG A 142 20.68 4.52 -0.19
N LEU A 143 20.28 3.42 -0.84
CA LEU A 143 19.89 3.42 -2.26
C LEU A 143 18.74 4.41 -2.53
N LYS A 144 17.72 4.46 -1.67
CA LYS A 144 16.62 5.42 -1.82
C LYS A 144 17.07 6.89 -1.71
N ALA A 145 18.05 7.16 -0.85
CA ALA A 145 18.62 8.50 -0.67
C ALA A 145 19.48 8.92 -1.86
N CYS A 146 20.31 8.02 -2.40
CA CYS A 146 21.16 8.29 -3.55
C CYS A 146 20.37 8.34 -4.87
N TYR A 147 19.34 7.51 -5.00
CA TYR A 147 18.54 7.34 -6.20
C TYR A 147 17.06 7.53 -5.89
N SER A 148 16.65 8.79 -5.75
CA SER A 148 15.26 9.16 -5.41
C SER A 148 14.26 8.70 -6.48
N ASN A 149 14.68 8.67 -7.75
CA ASN A 149 13.94 8.20 -8.92
C ASN A 149 13.80 6.67 -9.00
N LEU A 150 14.54 5.90 -8.19
CA LEU A 150 14.47 4.45 -8.21
C LEU A 150 13.14 3.97 -7.62
N SER A 151 12.54 2.99 -8.29
CA SER A 151 11.31 2.39 -7.81
C SER A 151 11.58 1.53 -6.57
N VAL A 152 10.58 1.38 -5.69
CA VAL A 152 10.72 0.54 -4.48
C VAL A 152 11.04 -0.91 -4.88
N ARG A 153 10.52 -1.36 -6.02
CA ARG A 153 10.77 -2.68 -6.58
C ARG A 153 12.24 -2.87 -6.98
N ASP A 154 12.82 -1.89 -7.66
CA ASP A 154 14.23 -1.94 -8.07
C ASP A 154 15.15 -1.92 -6.85
N ILE A 155 14.84 -1.09 -5.84
CA ILE A 155 15.59 -1.05 -4.58
C ILE A 155 15.50 -2.40 -3.87
N ALA A 156 14.32 -3.03 -3.84
CA ALA A 156 14.12 -4.35 -3.27
C ALA A 156 14.99 -5.41 -3.96
N GLY A 157 15.04 -5.38 -5.30
CA GLY A 157 15.88 -6.27 -6.11
C GLY A 157 17.38 -6.10 -5.83
N ILE A 158 17.87 -4.86 -5.81
CA ILE A 158 19.30 -4.56 -5.58
C ILE A 158 19.71 -4.92 -4.15
N ALA A 159 18.90 -4.53 -3.15
CA ALA A 159 19.19 -4.79 -1.75
C ALA A 159 18.89 -6.23 -1.31
N LYS A 160 18.33 -7.08 -2.18
CA LYS A 160 17.89 -8.45 -1.86
C LYS A 160 16.93 -8.47 -0.66
N VAL A 161 15.91 -7.60 -0.69
CA VAL A 161 14.85 -7.50 0.32
C VAL A 161 13.51 -7.69 -0.36
N SER A 162 12.49 -8.20 0.34
CA SER A 162 11.15 -8.24 -0.23
C SER A 162 10.57 -6.83 -0.40
N GLU A 163 9.88 -6.61 -1.52
CA GLU A 163 9.23 -5.33 -1.79
C GLU A 163 8.19 -4.98 -0.71
N ASP A 164 7.45 -5.98 -0.23
CA ASP A 164 6.44 -5.82 0.83
C ASP A 164 7.07 -5.36 2.15
N TYR A 165 8.22 -5.92 2.50
CA TYR A 165 8.96 -5.48 3.68
C TYR A 165 9.41 -4.03 3.53
N LEU A 166 9.97 -3.65 2.37
CA LEU A 166 10.35 -2.25 2.14
C LEU A 166 9.11 -1.34 2.22
N ARG A 167 8.00 -1.66 1.57
CA ARG A 167 6.77 -0.85 1.61
C ARG A 167 6.20 -0.68 3.03
N SER A 168 6.48 -1.62 3.94
CA SER A 168 6.11 -1.49 5.36
C SER A 168 6.98 -0.49 6.13
N MET A 169 8.17 -0.17 5.61
CA MET A 169 9.10 0.77 6.24
C MET A 169 8.67 2.23 6.03
N PRO A 170 8.87 3.09 7.04
CA PRO A 170 8.51 4.51 6.99
C PRO A 170 9.00 5.30 5.77
N GLY A 171 10.23 5.03 5.32
CA GLY A 171 10.86 5.76 4.20
C GLY A 171 10.43 5.30 2.80
N PHE A 172 9.70 4.21 2.71
CA PHE A 172 9.30 3.57 1.44
C PHE A 172 7.79 3.48 1.28
N LYS A 173 7.05 3.82 2.33
CA LYS A 173 5.59 3.87 2.31
C LYS A 173 5.13 4.97 1.35
N LYS A 174 4.37 4.59 0.33
CA LYS A 174 3.80 5.54 -0.63
C LYS A 174 2.76 6.39 0.09
N LEU A 175 3.01 7.69 0.15
CA LEU A 175 2.08 8.65 0.72
C LEU A 175 1.08 9.10 -0.35
N SER A 176 -0.14 9.45 0.09
CA SER A 176 -1.08 10.15 -0.80
C SER A 176 -0.61 11.61 -0.97
N PRO A 177 -0.97 12.29 -2.08
CA PRO A 177 -0.60 13.70 -2.29
C PRO A 177 -1.01 14.62 -1.13
N PHE A 178 -2.16 14.32 -0.52
CA PHE A 178 -2.64 14.99 0.68
C PHE A 178 -1.72 14.79 1.89
N SER A 179 -1.28 13.53 2.13
CA SER A 179 -0.37 13.21 3.23
C SER A 179 1.03 13.80 3.04
N GLU A 180 1.50 13.87 1.79
CA GLU A 180 2.76 14.53 1.44
C GLU A 180 2.70 16.02 1.75
N ARG A 181 1.61 16.69 1.37
CA ARG A 181 1.41 18.11 1.68
C ARG A 181 1.43 18.36 3.19
N ILE A 182 0.76 17.53 3.99
CA ILE A 182 0.79 17.65 5.46
C ILE A 182 2.19 17.43 6.01
N LYS A 183 2.92 16.44 5.49
CA LYS A 183 4.31 16.18 5.91
C LYS A 183 5.24 17.36 5.61
N LEU A 184 5.00 18.07 4.51
CA LEU A 184 5.74 19.29 4.15
C LEU A 184 5.36 20.50 5.02
N LEU A 185 4.08 20.67 5.32
CA LEU A 185 3.58 21.79 6.15
C LEU A 185 3.93 21.63 7.63
N THR A 186 4.02 20.39 8.10
CA THR A 186 4.33 20.05 9.49
C THR A 186 5.52 19.10 9.53
N PRO A 187 6.74 19.55 9.21
CA PRO A 187 7.93 18.69 9.27
C PRO A 187 8.22 18.25 10.71
N ILE A 188 9.02 17.20 10.87
CA ILE A 188 9.48 16.72 12.18
C ILE A 188 10.44 17.75 12.80
N ASN A 189 10.28 18.03 14.08
CA ASN A 189 11.12 18.98 14.80
C ASN A 189 12.47 18.32 15.19
N PRO A 190 13.57 19.10 15.34
CA PRO A 190 14.83 18.55 15.81
C PRO A 190 14.67 17.94 17.21
N GLY A 191 15.09 16.68 17.37
CA GLY A 191 14.97 15.93 18.63
C GLY A 191 13.60 15.29 18.88
N GLU A 192 12.62 15.49 18.01
CA GLU A 192 11.29 14.88 18.12
C GLU A 192 11.30 13.42 17.68
N ASN A 193 10.77 12.52 18.51
CA ASN A 193 10.57 11.13 18.13
C ASN A 193 9.28 10.98 17.28
N ASN A 194 9.20 9.94 16.46
CA ASN A 194 8.04 9.61 15.61
C ASN A 194 6.71 9.58 16.40
N LEU A 195 6.72 9.16 17.67
CA LEU A 195 5.52 9.21 18.53
C LEU A 195 5.11 10.63 18.90
N GLN A 196 6.05 11.47 19.31
CA GLN A 196 5.77 12.88 19.61
C GLN A 196 5.26 13.59 18.36
N TYR A 197 5.89 13.31 17.21
CA TYR A 197 5.45 13.81 15.92
C TYR A 197 4.02 13.36 15.57
N ALA A 198 3.69 12.07 15.78
CA ALA A 198 2.33 11.57 15.55
C ALA A 198 1.28 12.25 16.44
N LEU A 199 1.60 12.48 17.72
CA LEU A 199 0.73 13.18 18.66
C LEU A 199 0.52 14.64 18.25
N ARG A 200 1.59 15.33 17.84
CA ARG A 200 1.52 16.69 17.31
C ARG A 200 0.67 16.77 16.04
N LEU A 201 0.83 15.82 15.12
CA LEU A 201 -0.02 15.70 13.93
C LEU A 201 -1.49 15.51 14.31
N LYS A 202 -1.79 14.72 15.34
CA LYS A 202 -3.15 14.51 15.82
C LYS A 202 -3.76 15.79 16.41
N ILE A 203 -2.96 16.60 17.09
CA ILE A 203 -3.39 17.88 17.68
C ILE A 203 -3.66 18.91 16.59
N ILE A 204 -2.74 19.07 15.64
CA ILE A 204 -2.85 20.07 14.56
C ILE A 204 -3.94 19.66 13.55
N HIS A 205 -4.07 18.37 13.27
CA HIS A 205 -5.02 17.83 12.31
C HIS A 205 -5.89 16.74 12.95
N PRO A 206 -6.87 17.13 13.79
CA PRO A 206 -7.70 16.18 14.54
C PRO A 206 -8.55 15.27 13.65
N ALA A 207 -8.90 15.73 12.44
CA ALA A 207 -9.63 14.96 11.44
C ALA A 207 -8.81 13.80 10.83
N LEU A 208 -7.49 13.78 11.00
CA LEU A 208 -6.67 12.67 10.50
C LEU A 208 -6.92 11.39 11.30
N GLY A 209 -7.16 10.31 10.57
CA GLY A 209 -7.20 8.97 11.10
C GLY A 209 -5.83 8.42 11.44
N ALA A 210 -5.78 7.42 12.33
CA ALA A 210 -4.55 6.75 12.76
C ALA A 210 -3.74 6.17 11.58
N TYR A 211 -4.41 5.69 10.52
CA TYR A 211 -3.77 5.20 9.29
C TYR A 211 -2.89 6.27 8.64
N THR A 212 -3.45 7.45 8.41
CA THR A 212 -2.78 8.56 7.73
C THR A 212 -1.66 9.11 8.59
N ILE A 213 -1.90 9.26 9.90
CA ILE A 213 -0.87 9.72 10.83
C ILE A 213 0.29 8.72 10.88
N ALA A 214 0.01 7.41 10.94
CA ALA A 214 1.04 6.36 10.90
C ALA A 214 1.89 6.45 9.63
N ALA A 215 1.25 6.71 8.48
CA ALA A 215 1.94 6.86 7.22
C ALA A 215 2.89 8.08 7.23
N ILE A 216 2.43 9.22 7.74
CA ILE A 216 3.22 10.46 7.79
C ILE A 216 4.37 10.35 8.82
N SER A 217 4.07 9.86 10.03
CA SER A 217 5.02 9.81 11.14
C SER A 217 5.98 8.62 11.08
N GLY A 218 5.70 7.61 10.24
CA GLY A 218 6.51 6.42 10.16
C GLY A 218 6.32 5.44 11.31
N LEU A 219 5.16 5.47 11.96
CA LEU A 219 4.82 4.49 12.99
C LEU A 219 4.06 3.29 12.42
N ASN A 220 4.09 2.20 13.17
CA ASN A 220 3.16 1.11 12.93
C ASN A 220 1.74 1.60 13.26
N GLU A 221 0.86 1.52 12.27
CA GLU A 221 -0.54 1.89 12.41
C GLU A 221 -1.23 1.14 13.56
N TYR A 222 -0.98 -0.16 13.70
CA TYR A 222 -1.58 -0.95 14.76
C TYR A 222 -1.19 -0.41 16.14
N ALA A 223 0.09 -0.05 16.30
CA ALA A 223 0.60 0.53 17.53
C ALA A 223 -0.02 1.91 17.84
N LEU A 224 -0.41 2.68 16.82
CA LEU A 224 -1.17 3.92 17.01
C LEU A 224 -2.64 3.66 17.35
N ARG A 225 -3.32 2.74 16.65
CA ARG A 225 -4.75 2.46 16.88
C ARG A 225 -5.07 1.98 18.29
N ILE A 226 -4.13 1.35 18.98
CA ILE A 226 -4.31 0.87 20.36
C ILE A 226 -4.00 1.93 21.42
N ARG A 227 -3.45 3.09 21.02
CA ARG A 227 -3.11 4.18 21.93
C ARG A 227 -4.32 5.04 22.21
N ARG A 228 -4.50 5.41 23.48
CA ARG A 228 -5.65 6.18 23.98
C ARG A 228 -5.87 7.48 23.19
N GLU A 229 -4.79 8.13 22.77
CA GLU A 229 -4.80 9.42 22.07
C GLU A 229 -5.34 9.33 20.62
N PHE A 230 -5.35 8.13 20.04
CA PHE A 230 -5.78 7.88 18.67
C PHE A 230 -7.08 7.10 18.57
N ILE A 231 -7.59 6.61 19.70
CA ILE A 231 -8.89 5.97 19.74
C ILE A 231 -9.96 7.07 19.73
N GLY A 232 -10.88 7.01 18.77
CA GLY A 232 -12.06 7.87 18.74
C GLY A 232 -12.99 7.52 19.90
N LEU A 233 -12.73 8.10 21.07
CA LEU A 233 -13.62 8.01 22.23
C LEU A 233 -14.85 8.86 21.97
N SER A 234 -16.03 8.38 22.39
CA SER A 234 -17.20 9.25 22.49
C SER A 234 -16.97 10.37 23.51
N GLU A 235 -17.80 11.41 23.48
CA GLU A 235 -17.70 12.50 24.48
C GLU A 235 -17.85 11.96 25.91
N ASN A 236 -18.78 11.02 26.12
CA ASN A 236 -18.95 10.32 27.39
C ASN A 236 -17.70 9.53 27.79
N GLY A 237 -17.02 8.90 26.83
CA GLY A 237 -15.73 8.23 27.07
C GLY A 237 -14.62 9.20 27.45
N ARG A 238 -14.56 10.36 26.79
CA ARG A 238 -13.57 11.39 27.10
C ARG A 238 -13.75 11.91 28.53
N LEU A 239 -14.98 12.26 28.91
CA LEU A 239 -15.32 12.75 30.25
C LEU A 239 -15.06 11.68 31.32
N ALA A 240 -15.48 10.42 31.09
CA ALA A 240 -15.24 9.33 32.02
C ALA A 240 -13.74 9.08 32.26
N GLY A 241 -12.93 9.15 31.21
CA GLY A 241 -11.48 8.98 31.30
C GLY A 241 -10.74 10.13 32.00
N LEU A 242 -11.35 11.31 32.10
CA LEU A 242 -10.83 12.45 32.87
C LEU A 242 -11.28 12.38 34.34
N ALA A 243 -12.55 12.06 34.57
CA ALA A 243 -13.14 11.94 35.90
C ALA A 243 -12.59 10.74 36.70
N THR A 244 -12.13 9.70 36.01
CA THR A 244 -11.65 8.46 36.63
C THR A 244 -10.27 8.11 36.06
N PRO A 245 -9.21 8.84 36.45
CA PRO A 245 -7.86 8.54 36.00
C PRO A 245 -7.41 7.18 36.54
N ARG A 246 -6.46 6.56 35.83
CA ARG A 246 -5.88 5.28 36.23
C ARG A 246 -4.96 5.47 37.43
N GLU A 247 -5.08 4.59 38.41
CA GLU A 247 -4.22 4.62 39.59
C GLU A 247 -2.83 4.05 39.30
N PRO A 248 -1.78 4.51 40.00
CA PRO A 248 -0.44 3.94 39.86
C PRO A 248 -0.49 2.43 40.19
N GLN A 249 0.10 1.61 39.31
CA GLN A 249 0.10 0.13 39.38
C GLN A 249 -1.24 -0.57 39.11
N GLU A 250 -2.29 0.15 38.73
CA GLU A 250 -3.58 -0.46 38.42
C GLU A 250 -3.53 -1.25 37.10
N LYS A 251 -3.86 -2.54 37.16
CA LYS A 251 -3.92 -3.41 35.98
C LYS A 251 -5.12 -3.04 35.09
N ASN A 252 -5.03 -3.37 33.80
CA ASN A 252 -6.03 -3.00 32.80
C ASN A 252 -7.47 -3.48 33.13
N ILE A 253 -7.64 -4.73 33.59
CA ILE A 253 -8.98 -5.29 33.91
C ILE A 253 -9.61 -4.64 35.15
N PRO A 254 -8.92 -4.54 36.31
CA PRO A 254 -9.42 -3.79 37.46
C PRO A 254 -9.84 -2.37 37.12
N TYR A 255 -9.03 -1.65 36.34
CA TYR A 255 -9.35 -0.31 35.88
C TYR A 255 -10.62 -0.29 35.01
N ALA A 256 -10.76 -1.22 34.06
CA ALA A 256 -11.96 -1.32 33.23
C ALA A 256 -13.24 -1.56 34.04
N ILE A 257 -13.15 -2.40 35.08
CA ILE A 257 -14.25 -2.69 36.00
C ILE A 257 -14.61 -1.45 36.83
N ARG A 258 -13.62 -0.77 37.41
CA ARG A 258 -13.81 0.46 38.19
C ARG A 258 -14.45 1.55 37.33
N LEU A 259 -13.96 1.72 36.11
CA LEU A 259 -14.49 2.67 35.15
C LEU A 259 -15.97 2.39 34.81
N LEU A 260 -16.36 1.13 34.63
CA LEU A 260 -17.77 0.77 34.36
C LEU A 260 -18.66 0.95 35.59
N LYS A 261 -18.14 0.71 36.80
CA LYS A 261 -18.87 0.95 38.05
C LYS A 261 -19.16 2.43 38.27
N MET A 262 -18.19 3.29 37.97
CA MET A 262 -18.34 4.75 38.12
C MET A 262 -19.14 5.38 36.99
N HIS A 263 -19.10 4.79 35.78
CA HIS A 263 -19.81 5.27 34.60
C HIS A 263 -20.60 4.13 33.93
N PRO A 264 -21.74 3.69 34.49
CA PRO A 264 -22.51 2.54 33.96
C PRO A 264 -23.04 2.72 32.53
N GLN A 265 -23.21 3.98 32.10
CA GLN A 265 -23.63 4.39 30.76
C GLN A 265 -22.47 4.38 29.73
N LEU A 266 -21.24 4.07 30.18
CA LEU A 266 -20.08 4.05 29.31
C LEU A 266 -20.15 2.88 28.33
N SER A 267 -20.00 3.18 27.04
CA SER A 267 -19.92 2.17 25.98
C SER A 267 -18.80 1.18 26.25
N ILE A 268 -19.05 -0.10 25.95
CA ILE A 268 -18.03 -1.16 26.03
C ILE A 268 -16.82 -0.82 25.14
N LYS A 269 -17.04 -0.13 24.01
CA LYS A 269 -15.95 0.30 23.11
C LYS A 269 -15.07 1.36 23.78
N ASP A 270 -15.69 2.38 24.39
CA ASP A 270 -14.96 3.45 25.08
C ASP A 270 -14.23 2.91 26.32
N ASN A 271 -14.85 2.02 27.07
CA ASN A 271 -14.20 1.38 28.22
C ASN A 271 -13.00 0.52 27.77
N ALA A 272 -13.16 -0.31 26.74
CA ALA A 272 -12.06 -1.09 26.17
C ALA A 272 -10.90 -0.19 25.72
N ALA A 273 -11.23 0.93 25.08
CA ALA A 273 -10.27 1.92 24.61
C ALA A 273 -9.49 2.60 25.75
N LEU A 274 -10.20 3.06 26.79
CA LEU A 274 -9.61 3.71 27.96
C LEU A 274 -8.78 2.73 28.79
N SER A 275 -9.25 1.49 28.91
CA SER A 275 -8.61 0.46 29.73
C SER A 275 -7.47 -0.29 29.02
N GLY A 276 -7.44 -0.27 27.68
CA GLY A 276 -6.50 -1.09 26.91
C GLY A 276 -6.82 -2.59 26.98
N VAL A 277 -8.04 -2.96 27.39
CA VAL A 277 -8.51 -4.35 27.42
C VAL A 277 -9.22 -4.66 26.11
N SER A 278 -9.01 -5.85 25.54
CA SER A 278 -9.78 -6.28 24.38
C SER A 278 -11.28 -6.40 24.72
N ILE A 279 -12.15 -6.07 23.77
CA ILE A 279 -13.62 -6.12 23.97
C ILE A 279 -14.07 -7.51 24.45
N THR A 280 -13.46 -8.58 23.95
CA THR A 280 -13.76 -9.96 24.34
C THR A 280 -13.42 -10.23 25.79
N ASN A 281 -12.23 -9.83 26.25
CA ASN A 281 -11.81 -10.00 27.64
C ASN A 281 -12.62 -9.09 28.58
N LEU A 282 -12.96 -7.89 28.12
CA LEU A 282 -13.81 -6.98 28.87
C LEU A 282 -15.21 -7.56 29.08
N ARG A 283 -15.85 -8.11 28.04
CA ARG A 283 -17.15 -8.80 28.17
C ARG A 283 -17.10 -9.97 29.16
N LYS A 284 -16.02 -10.76 29.13
CA LYS A 284 -15.81 -11.84 30.12
C LYS A 284 -15.69 -11.29 31.54
N ALA A 285 -14.93 -10.21 31.72
CA ALA A 285 -14.77 -9.57 33.03
C ALA A 285 -16.09 -8.98 33.55
N ILE A 286 -16.86 -8.32 32.70
CA ILE A 286 -18.19 -7.77 33.01
C ILE A 286 -19.13 -8.88 33.47
N LYS A 287 -19.22 -9.98 32.71
CA LYS A 287 -20.05 -11.15 33.06
C LYS A 287 -19.63 -11.77 34.38
N LYS A 288 -18.33 -11.91 34.63
CA LYS A 288 -17.79 -12.47 35.88
C LYS A 288 -18.13 -11.61 37.11
N ASN A 289 -18.25 -10.29 36.93
CA ASN A 289 -18.50 -9.34 38.01
C ASN A 289 -19.97 -8.88 38.09
N ASN A 290 -20.88 -9.49 37.32
CA ASN A 290 -22.30 -9.14 37.27
C ASN A 290 -22.58 -7.64 37.02
N LEU A 291 -21.77 -6.99 36.18
CA LEU A 291 -21.93 -5.57 35.85
C LEU A 291 -22.86 -5.41 34.64
N VAL A 292 -23.78 -4.45 34.69
CA VAL A 292 -24.66 -4.10 33.56
C VAL A 292 -24.11 -2.84 32.90
N SER A 293 -23.62 -2.95 31.66
CA SER A 293 -23.38 -1.79 30.82
C SER A 293 -24.70 -1.39 30.18
N GLN A 294 -25.27 -0.23 30.53
CA GLN A 294 -26.45 0.27 29.83
C GLN A 294 -26.01 0.82 28.47
N PRO A 295 -26.71 0.51 27.36
CA PRO A 295 -26.44 1.19 26.10
C PRO A 295 -26.73 2.70 26.27
N PRO A 296 -25.95 3.58 25.60
CA PRO A 296 -26.22 5.01 25.64
C PRO A 296 -27.63 5.27 25.08
N LYS A 297 -28.50 5.87 25.91
CA LYS A 297 -29.93 6.08 25.61
C LYS A 297 -30.16 6.83 24.28
N GLU A 298 -29.23 7.71 23.92
CA GLU A 298 -29.32 8.58 22.74
C GLU A 298 -29.22 7.82 21.39
N GLU A 299 -28.45 6.73 21.29
CA GLU A 299 -28.37 5.96 20.04
C GLU A 299 -29.59 5.05 19.84
N THR A 300 -30.12 4.47 20.91
CA THR A 300 -31.31 3.61 20.85
C THR A 300 -32.58 4.38 20.47
N GLU A 301 -32.74 5.62 20.96
CA GLU A 301 -33.92 6.42 20.61
C GLU A 301 -33.87 6.95 19.17
N LEU A 302 -32.69 7.32 18.65
CA LEU A 302 -32.55 7.72 17.25
C LEU A 302 -32.72 6.53 16.30
N ILE A 303 -32.16 5.36 16.60
CA ILE A 303 -32.29 4.16 15.76
C ILE A 303 -33.72 3.60 15.78
N GLN A 304 -34.44 3.73 16.91
CA GLN A 304 -35.86 3.34 16.98
C GLN A 304 -36.78 4.33 16.28
N ARG A 305 -36.47 5.64 16.29
CA ARG A 305 -37.26 6.66 15.57
C ARG A 305 -36.99 6.68 14.06
N SER A 306 -35.85 6.18 13.60
CA SER A 306 -35.44 6.21 12.19
C SER A 306 -35.58 4.89 11.43
N ARG A 307 -36.11 3.83 12.05
CA ARG A 307 -36.51 2.63 11.30
C ARG A 307 -37.92 2.90 10.76
N PRO A 308 -38.09 3.18 9.46
CA PRO A 308 -39.43 3.11 8.89
C PRO A 308 -39.96 1.70 9.17
N SER A 309 -41.19 1.61 9.65
CA SER A 309 -41.88 0.33 9.78
C SER A 309 -41.74 -0.40 8.45
N SER A 310 -41.29 -1.66 8.47
CA SER A 310 -41.25 -2.47 7.26
C SER A 310 -42.61 -2.37 6.56
N PRO A 311 -42.67 -2.00 5.28
CA PRO A 311 -43.94 -1.87 4.56
C PRO A 311 -44.68 -3.19 4.69
N SER A 312 -45.99 -3.12 4.89
CA SER A 312 -46.80 -4.33 5.02
C SER A 312 -46.69 -5.18 3.75
N PHE A 313 -46.98 -6.48 3.84
CA PHE A 313 -46.99 -7.34 2.65
C PHE A 313 -47.86 -6.78 1.52
N SER A 314 -48.97 -6.11 1.87
CA SER A 314 -49.87 -5.47 0.91
C SER A 314 -49.18 -4.32 0.16
N GLU A 315 -48.45 -3.46 0.88
CA GLU A 315 -47.71 -2.33 0.28
C GLU A 315 -46.53 -2.82 -0.58
N GLN A 316 -45.84 -3.88 -0.13
CA GLN A 316 -44.78 -4.50 -0.92
C GLN A 316 -45.32 -5.13 -2.21
N PHE A 317 -46.51 -5.73 -2.14
CA PHE A 317 -47.18 -6.32 -3.29
C PHE A 317 -47.68 -5.26 -4.28
N GLU A 318 -48.28 -4.18 -3.81
CA GLU A 318 -48.68 -3.05 -4.66
C GLU A 318 -47.47 -2.38 -5.32
N GLN A 319 -46.37 -2.16 -4.57
CA GLN A 319 -45.15 -1.61 -5.14
C GLN A 319 -44.52 -2.53 -6.21
N ALA A 320 -44.60 -3.85 -6.04
CA ALA A 320 -44.14 -4.81 -7.03
C ALA A 320 -45.03 -4.80 -8.29
N MET A 321 -46.35 -4.73 -8.13
CA MET A 321 -47.31 -4.62 -9.25
C MET A 321 -47.12 -3.34 -10.06
N ILE A 322 -46.93 -2.20 -9.38
CA ILE A 322 -46.63 -0.92 -10.04
C ILE A 322 -45.32 -1.04 -10.83
N ARG A 323 -44.29 -1.69 -10.28
CA ARG A 323 -42.99 -1.84 -10.95
C ARG A 323 -43.03 -2.71 -12.20
N GLU A 324 -43.89 -3.73 -12.23
CA GLU A 324 -44.11 -4.57 -13.42
C GLU A 324 -45.03 -3.87 -14.44
N MET A 325 -46.01 -3.07 -13.99
CA MET A 325 -46.89 -2.32 -14.90
C MET A 325 -46.17 -1.21 -15.70
N TYR A 326 -45.11 -0.61 -15.15
CA TYR A 326 -44.33 0.43 -15.82
C TYR A 326 -43.04 -0.10 -16.47
N ARG A 327 -42.92 -1.40 -16.69
CA ARG A 327 -41.75 -2.01 -17.34
C ARG A 327 -41.76 -1.91 -18.88
N ASP A 328 -42.91 -1.54 -19.45
CA ASP A 328 -43.18 -1.56 -20.89
C ASP A 328 -43.33 -0.17 -21.53
N GLU A 329 -42.72 0.88 -20.98
CA GLU A 329 -42.41 2.10 -21.77
C GLU A 329 -41.00 2.00 -22.37
N LEU A 330 -40.75 0.93 -23.13
CA LEU A 330 -39.80 0.98 -24.24
C LEU A 330 -40.55 1.61 -25.41
N SER A 331 -40.18 2.84 -25.78
CA SER A 331 -40.76 3.50 -26.94
C SER A 331 -40.50 2.64 -28.19
N ILE A 332 -41.52 2.53 -29.05
CA ILE A 332 -41.47 1.82 -30.35
C ILE A 332 -40.42 2.44 -31.30
N GLU A 333 -39.89 3.62 -30.99
CA GLU A 333 -38.96 4.38 -31.81
C GLU A 333 -37.51 3.86 -31.78
N ASP A 334 -37.16 2.96 -30.86
CA ASP A 334 -35.82 2.35 -30.78
C ASP A 334 -35.68 1.02 -31.57
N ILE A 335 -36.74 0.55 -32.26
CA ILE A 335 -36.76 -0.77 -32.93
C ILE A 335 -36.56 -0.68 -34.46
N LEU A 336 -36.53 0.51 -35.07
CA LEU A 336 -36.27 0.64 -36.51
C LEU A 336 -34.95 1.38 -36.80
N PRO A 337 -34.03 0.79 -37.59
CA PRO A 337 -32.82 1.47 -37.98
C PRO A 337 -33.14 2.47 -39.10
N SER A 338 -32.76 3.73 -38.90
CA SER A 338 -32.55 4.68 -40.01
C SER A 338 -31.13 4.57 -40.54
#